data_AF-X0WVZ5-F1
#
_entry.id   AF-X0WVZ5-F1
#
_cell.length_a   1.000
_cell.length_b   1.000
_cell.length_c   1.000
_cell.angle_alpha   90.00
_cell.angle_beta   90.00
_cell.angle_gamma   90.00
#
_symmetry.space_group_name_H-M   'P 1'
#
loop_
_entity.id
_entity.type
_entity.pdbx_description
1 polymer ?
#
loop_
_entity_poly.entity_id
_entity_poly.type
_entity_poly.pdbx_seq_one_letter_code
_entity_poly.pdbx_strand_id
1 'polypeptide(L)'
;MDKQTDIWAFGCILYECLTGNRAFGGETISEILASILKDDLDVKALHSRTPWNIMNLLNRCLAKDLRERLHDISDARIEIDQAIREPQTFVYPKHDAAKGIGWKLTMILILAALAIGAVITGLLMWSLRPGVTPQQASRFSIVLRQDQRFTSLGRHSVALSPDGKFLVYSANNQLYMRPLNQRQLISIQGTEGISASVNEARNPIFSPDGKWVGYFADYTLRKIPINGGMPIDLCECSHPPFGASWEMDDTIVFG
;
A
#
# COMPACT_ATOMS: atom_id res chain seq x y z
N MET A 1 52.59 25.69 21.20
CA MET A 1 51.46 26.50 21.67
C MET A 1 50.49 26.62 20.51
N ASP A 2 49.26 26.16 20.71
CA ASP A 2 48.21 26.23 19.69
C ASP A 2 47.52 27.59 19.76
N LYS A 3 47.54 28.34 18.66
CA LYS A 3 46.98 29.71 18.58
C LYS A 3 45.52 29.76 19.02
N GLN A 4 44.74 28.70 18.76
CA GLN A 4 43.33 28.65 19.12
C GLN A 4 43.07 28.45 20.62
N THR A 5 44.04 27.89 21.34
CA THR A 5 43.98 27.76 22.80
C THR A 5 44.24 29.11 23.46
N ASP A 6 45.23 29.85 22.96
CA ASP A 6 45.55 31.19 23.46
C ASP A 6 44.40 32.18 23.23
N ILE A 7 43.72 32.09 22.08
CA ILE A 7 42.53 32.89 21.75
C ILE A 7 41.36 32.59 22.70
N TRP A 8 41.15 31.33 23.06
CA TRP A 8 40.13 30.95 24.03
C TRP A 8 40.44 31.52 25.42
N ALA A 9 41.69 31.38 25.88
CA ALA A 9 42.12 31.92 27.16
C ALA A 9 41.98 33.46 27.20
N PHE A 10 42.32 34.14 26.11
CA PHE A 10 42.09 35.57 25.95
C PHE A 10 40.61 35.93 26.09
N GLY A 11 39.70 35.19 25.44
CA GLY A 11 38.25 35.40 25.55
C GLY A 11 37.75 35.29 26.99
N CYS A 12 38.23 34.29 27.74
CA CYS A 12 37.88 34.10 29.14
C CYS A 12 38.34 35.30 30.00
N ILE A 13 39.59 35.75 29.81
CA ILE A 13 40.15 36.88 30.56
C ILE A 13 39.43 38.17 30.20
N LEU A 14 39.16 38.42 28.91
CA LEU A 14 38.44 39.62 28.48
C LEU A 14 37.03 39.68 29.09
N TYR A 15 36.31 38.56 29.12
CA TYR A 15 35.01 38.47 29.78
C TYR A 15 35.12 38.76 31.28
N GLU A 16 36.11 38.20 31.96
CA GLU A 16 36.33 38.42 33.39
C GLU A 16 36.70 39.88 33.70
N CYS A 17 37.51 40.53 32.85
CA CYS A 17 37.80 41.96 32.96
C CYS A 17 36.56 42.84 32.79
N LEU A 18 35.59 42.42 31.96
CA LEU A 18 34.39 43.20 31.67
C LEU A 18 33.26 42.99 32.69
N THR A 19 33.18 41.80 33.29
CA THR A 19 32.08 41.39 34.18
C THR A 19 32.49 41.26 35.65
N GLY A 20 33.79 41.13 35.94
CA GLY A 20 34.30 40.74 37.25
C GLY A 20 34.08 39.28 37.62
N ASN A 21 33.50 38.47 36.72
CA ASN A 21 33.17 37.07 36.95
C ASN A 21 33.86 36.16 35.93
N ARG A 22 34.17 34.94 36.32
CA ARG A 22 34.70 33.94 35.38
C ARG A 22 33.67 33.63 34.29
N ALA A 23 34.12 33.48 33.05
CA ALA A 23 33.28 33.11 31.91
C ALA A 23 32.60 31.74 32.08
N PHE A 24 33.33 30.79 32.66
CA PHE A 24 32.84 29.46 32.99
C PHE A 24 33.29 29.11 34.41
N GLY A 25 32.36 28.63 35.22
CA GLY A 25 32.57 28.36 36.65
C GLY A 25 32.14 26.95 37.06
N GLY A 26 32.46 26.60 38.31
CA GLY A 26 32.17 25.32 38.94
C GLY A 26 32.94 25.20 40.26
N GLU A 27 32.44 24.43 41.22
CA GLU A 27 33.10 24.20 42.50
C GLU A 27 34.24 23.17 42.36
N THR A 28 34.13 22.29 41.36
CA THR A 28 35.13 21.26 41.04
C THR A 28 35.70 21.40 39.62
N ILE A 29 36.88 20.82 39.37
CA ILE A 29 37.49 20.82 38.02
C ILE A 29 36.58 20.16 36.99
N SER A 30 35.91 19.07 37.37
CA SER A 30 34.97 18.36 36.50
C SER A 30 33.76 19.22 36.12
N GLU A 31 33.25 20.05 37.04
CA GLU A 31 32.17 21.00 36.76
C GLU A 31 32.63 22.12 35.84
N ILE A 32 33.84 22.65 36.03
CA ILE A 32 34.40 23.68 35.12
C ILE A 32 34.56 23.12 33.70
N LEU A 33 35.04 21.88 33.56
CA LEU A 33 35.12 21.23 32.24
C LEU A 33 33.74 21.00 31.62
N ALA A 34 32.75 20.63 32.44
CA ALA A 34 31.38 20.45 31.98
C ALA A 34 30.76 21.77 31.51
N SER A 35 30.95 22.87 32.25
CA SER A 35 30.43 24.19 31.86
C SER A 35 31.12 24.70 30.59
N ILE A 36 32.42 24.47 30.42
CA ILE A 36 33.13 24.74 29.16
C ILE A 36 32.53 23.97 27.98
N LEU A 37 31.98 22.77 28.17
CA LEU A 37 31.43 21.98 27.06
C LEU A 37 29.96 22.28 26.77
N LYS A 38 29.18 22.65 27.78
CA LYS A 38 27.71 22.69 27.70
C LYS A 38 27.12 24.08 27.78
N ASP A 39 27.77 24.98 28.50
CA ASP A 39 27.17 26.27 28.81
C ASP A 39 27.57 27.30 27.76
N ASP A 40 26.59 28.13 27.39
CA ASP A 40 26.78 29.33 26.59
C ASP A 40 27.26 30.49 27.48
N LEU A 41 27.88 31.50 26.86
CA LEU A 41 28.37 32.68 27.56
C LEU A 41 27.19 33.46 28.19
N ASP A 42 27.28 33.78 29.48
CA ASP A 42 26.24 34.59 30.14
C ASP A 42 26.37 36.07 29.75
N VAL A 43 25.68 36.42 28.67
CA VAL A 43 25.65 37.78 28.12
C VAL A 43 24.96 38.78 29.06
N LYS A 44 24.18 38.33 30.05
CA LYS A 44 23.47 39.21 30.99
C LYS A 44 24.41 39.82 32.04
N ALA A 45 25.54 39.17 32.30
CA ALA A 45 26.56 39.67 33.21
C ALA A 45 27.37 40.82 32.60
N LEU A 46 27.31 41.02 31.27
CA LEU A 46 27.94 42.15 30.60
C LEU A 46 27.17 43.43 30.89
N HIS A 47 27.89 44.52 31.20
CA HIS A 47 27.29 45.83 31.39
C HIS A 47 26.51 46.29 30.16
N SER A 48 25.40 47.00 30.38
CA SER A 48 24.56 47.56 29.31
C SER A 48 25.27 48.59 28.41
N ARG A 49 26.47 49.02 28.78
CA ARG A 49 27.34 49.92 27.99
C ARG A 49 28.39 49.18 27.16
N THR A 50 28.48 47.85 27.25
CA THR A 50 29.45 47.07 26.47
C THR A 50 29.10 47.17 24.99
N PRO A 51 30.01 47.68 24.14
CA PRO A 51 29.76 47.78 22.70
C PRO A 51 29.50 46.42 22.04
N TRP A 52 28.66 46.40 21.00
CA TRP A 52 28.26 45.17 20.31
C TRP A 52 29.44 44.41 19.69
N ASN A 53 30.43 45.12 19.15
CA ASN A 53 31.62 44.50 18.58
C ASN A 53 32.45 43.74 19.64
N ILE A 54 32.53 44.24 20.87
CA ILE A 54 33.15 43.51 21.99
C ILE A 54 32.36 42.25 22.34
N MET A 55 31.02 42.33 22.33
CA MET A 55 30.17 41.16 22.56
C MET A 55 30.34 40.10 21.46
N ASN A 56 30.38 40.53 20.20
CA ASN A 56 30.63 39.63 19.07
C ASN A 56 32.04 39.03 19.12
N LEU A 57 33.04 39.80 19.53
CA LEU A 57 34.40 39.32 19.74
C LEU A 57 34.45 38.22 20.80
N LEU A 58 33.80 38.41 21.94
CA LEU A 58 33.72 37.39 23.00
C LEU A 58 33.08 36.08 22.50
N ASN A 59 31.98 36.17 21.75
CA ASN A 59 31.32 34.99 21.17
C ASN A 59 32.24 34.23 20.20
N ARG A 60 33.01 34.95 19.37
CA ARG A 60 33.97 34.33 18.44
C ARG A 60 35.21 33.78 19.13
N CYS A 61 35.69 34.39 20.21
CA CYS A 61 36.81 33.84 20.98
C CYS A 61 36.40 32.56 21.73
N LEU A 62 35.18 32.52 22.25
CA LEU A 62 34.65 31.44 23.08
C LEU A 62 33.73 30.45 22.33
N ALA A 63 33.83 30.42 21.00
CA ALA A 63 33.13 29.44 20.17
C ALA A 63 33.65 28.01 20.45
N LYS A 64 32.72 27.08 20.69
CA LYS A 64 33.06 25.67 20.95
C LYS A 64 33.63 25.00 19.70
N ASP A 65 33.09 25.30 18.52
CA ASP A 65 33.65 24.87 17.24
C ASP A 65 34.88 25.71 16.88
N LEU A 66 36.01 25.04 16.63
CA LEU A 66 37.28 25.64 16.21
C LEU A 66 37.16 26.39 14.87
N ARG A 67 36.22 26.02 14.00
CA ARG A 67 36.02 26.69 12.70
C ARG A 67 35.31 28.02 12.84
N GLU A 68 34.48 28.16 13.86
CA GLU A 68 33.76 29.40 14.19
C GLU A 68 34.59 30.30 15.11
N ARG A 69 35.63 29.73 15.75
CA ARG A 69 36.55 30.46 16.61
C ARG A 69 37.37 31.46 15.82
N LEU A 70 37.64 32.62 16.45
CA LEU A 70 38.51 33.63 15.88
C LEU A 70 39.84 33.02 15.42
N HIS A 71 40.27 33.35 14.20
CA HIS A 71 41.42 32.70 13.56
C HIS A 71 42.76 33.30 13.99
N ASP A 72 42.80 34.63 14.20
CA ASP A 72 44.00 35.35 14.61
C ASP A 72 43.67 36.41 15.67
N ILE A 73 44.52 36.55 16.69
CA ILE A 73 44.35 37.53 17.76
C ILE A 73 44.51 38.98 17.26
N SER A 74 45.15 39.19 16.12
CA SER A 74 45.27 40.49 15.46
C SER A 74 43.92 41.09 15.13
N ASP A 75 42.93 40.25 14.77
CA ASP A 75 41.55 40.67 14.51
C ASP A 75 40.89 41.18 15.81
N ALA A 76 41.16 40.52 16.95
CA ALA A 76 40.65 40.97 18.25
C ALA A 76 41.15 42.37 18.61
N ARG A 77 42.42 42.66 18.34
CA ARG A 77 43.00 43.99 18.57
C ARG A 77 42.29 45.06 17.75
N ILE A 78 42.00 44.77 16.47
CA ILE A 78 41.31 45.72 15.58
C ILE A 78 39.90 46.01 16.11
N GLU A 79 39.15 44.99 16.50
CA GLU A 79 37.80 45.13 17.06
C GLU A 79 37.80 45.93 18.36
N ILE A 80 38.78 45.71 19.24
CA ILE A 80 38.94 46.47 20.49
C ILE A 80 39.32 47.93 20.22
N ASP A 81 40.27 48.18 19.33
CA ASP A 81 40.67 49.54 18.95
C ASP A 81 39.49 50.32 18.35
N GLN A 82 38.66 49.66 17.54
CA GLN A 82 37.42 50.24 17.02
C GLN A 82 36.41 50.53 18.12
N ALA A 83 36.20 49.61 19.07
CA ALA A 83 35.29 49.82 20.21
C ALA A 83 35.71 51.01 21.09
N ILE A 84 37.01 51.26 21.22
CA ILE A 84 37.56 52.36 22.01
C ILE A 84 37.42 53.71 21.29
N ARG A 85 37.69 53.73 19.96
CA ARG A 85 37.65 54.97 19.17
C ARG A 85 36.23 55.42 18.85
N GLU A 86 35.38 54.46 18.54
CA GLU A 86 33.98 54.69 18.19
C GLU A 86 33.12 53.68 18.96
N PRO A 87 32.80 53.96 20.25
CA PRO A 87 31.91 53.11 21.03
C PRO A 87 30.50 53.20 20.46
N GLN A 88 30.24 52.38 19.44
CA GLN A 88 28.91 52.20 18.88
C GLN A 88 28.11 51.35 19.88
N THR A 89 27.57 52.00 20.92
CA THR A 89 26.55 51.39 21.78
C THR A 89 25.26 51.32 21.00
N PHE A 90 25.18 50.39 20.05
CA PHE A 90 23.91 49.99 19.48
C PHE A 90 23.08 49.43 20.63
N VAL A 91 22.07 50.20 21.06
CA VAL A 91 20.91 49.67 21.75
C VAL A 91 20.50 48.45 20.96
N TYR A 92 20.56 47.27 21.58
CA TYR A 92 20.01 46.05 21.00
C TYR A 92 18.65 46.45 20.42
N PRO A 93 18.46 46.42 19.08
CA PRO A 93 17.10 46.32 18.62
C PRO A 93 16.60 45.08 19.36
N LYS A 94 15.48 45.21 20.07
CA LYS A 94 14.68 44.02 20.37
C LYS A 94 14.61 43.33 19.02
N HIS A 95 15.34 42.24 18.85
CA HIS A 95 15.00 41.31 17.80
C HIS A 95 13.59 40.95 18.19
N ASP A 96 12.62 41.54 17.50
CA ASP A 96 11.31 40.95 17.39
C ASP A 96 11.63 39.53 16.92
N ALA A 97 11.62 38.60 17.86
CA ALA A 97 11.74 37.18 17.62
C ALA A 97 10.45 36.76 16.90
N ALA A 98 10.30 37.20 15.65
CA ALA A 98 9.06 37.09 14.92
C ALA A 98 9.28 37.13 13.41
N LYS A 99 10.42 36.62 12.90
CA LYS A 99 10.54 36.27 11.47
C LYS A 99 11.24 34.92 11.21
N GLY A 100 11.23 34.00 12.18
CA GLY A 100 11.72 32.62 11.99
C GLY A 100 10.66 31.51 12.13
N ILE A 101 9.46 31.88 12.60
CA ILE A 101 8.36 30.94 12.89
C ILE A 101 7.29 30.98 11.79
N GLY A 102 7.14 32.12 11.10
CA GLY A 102 6.16 32.32 10.03
C GLY A 102 6.30 31.31 8.90
N TRP A 103 7.47 31.24 8.24
CA TRP A 103 7.72 30.26 7.18
C TRP A 103 7.48 28.83 7.67
N LYS A 104 8.02 28.47 8.83
CA LYS A 104 7.91 27.10 9.36
C LYS A 104 6.45 26.74 9.65
N LEU A 105 5.65 27.65 10.20
CA LEU A 105 4.20 27.44 10.34
C LEU A 105 3.48 27.47 9.00
N THR A 106 3.86 28.32 8.04
CA THR A 106 3.25 28.30 6.70
C THR A 106 3.52 26.97 6.00
N MET A 107 4.74 26.43 6.12
CA MET A 107 5.09 25.10 5.59
C MET A 107 4.36 23.97 6.32
N ILE A 108 4.24 24.05 7.65
CA ILE A 108 3.44 23.08 8.43
C ILE A 108 1.97 23.16 8.03
N LEU A 109 1.41 24.36 7.80
CA LEU A 109 0.03 24.54 7.37
C LEU A 109 -0.19 24.06 5.93
N ILE A 110 0.77 24.27 5.03
CA ILE A 110 0.72 23.73 3.66
C ILE A 110 0.79 22.20 3.68
N LEU A 111 1.70 21.61 4.46
CA LEU A 111 1.81 20.16 4.60
C LEU A 111 0.56 19.56 5.26
N ALA A 112 0.01 20.23 6.28
CA ALA A 112 -1.24 19.82 6.91
C ALA A 112 -2.42 19.91 5.92
N ALA A 113 -2.52 20.98 5.13
CA ALA A 113 -3.55 21.12 4.11
C ALA A 113 -3.42 20.06 3.00
N LEU A 114 -2.19 19.72 2.60
CA LEU A 114 -1.93 18.66 1.62
C LEU A 114 -2.31 17.28 2.18
N ALA A 115 -1.96 17.00 3.44
CA ALA A 115 -2.32 15.76 4.12
C ALA A 115 -3.83 15.63 4.28
N ILE A 116 -4.52 16.70 4.68
CA ILE A 116 -5.99 16.74 4.76
C ILE A 116 -6.60 16.53 3.37
N GLY A 117 -6.07 17.19 2.34
CA GLY A 117 -6.49 16.98 0.95
C GLY A 117 -6.35 15.53 0.51
N ALA A 118 -5.20 14.90 0.78
CA ALA A 118 -4.93 13.50 0.47
C ALA A 118 -5.92 12.56 1.19
N VAL A 119 -6.20 12.81 2.47
CA VAL A 119 -7.19 12.04 3.25
C VAL A 119 -8.59 12.22 2.67
N ILE A 120 -9.02 13.44 2.35
CA ILE A 120 -10.34 13.69 1.75
C ILE A 120 -10.44 13.02 0.39
N THR A 121 -9.43 13.13 -0.47
CA THR A 121 -9.43 12.44 -1.78
C THR A 121 -9.41 10.92 -1.63
N GLY A 122 -8.68 10.39 -0.64
CA GLY A 122 -8.66 8.95 -0.36
C GLY A 122 -10.01 8.44 0.12
N LEU A 123 -10.67 9.19 1.03
CA LEU A 123 -12.01 8.88 1.51
C LEU A 123 -13.07 8.99 0.41
N LEU A 124 -12.99 10.03 -0.43
CA LEU A 124 -13.88 10.22 -1.55
C LEU A 124 -13.68 9.13 -2.62
N MET A 125 -12.43 8.78 -2.91
CA MET A 125 -12.11 7.71 -3.85
C MET A 125 -12.54 6.34 -3.30
N TRP A 126 -12.47 6.13 -1.98
CA TRP A 126 -13.00 4.93 -1.34
C TRP A 126 -14.54 4.90 -1.46
N SER A 127 -15.23 5.99 -1.13
CA SER A 127 -16.70 6.02 -1.17
C SER A 127 -17.27 5.91 -2.57
N LEU A 128 -16.51 6.37 -3.58
CA LEU A 128 -16.84 6.23 -5.00
C LEU A 128 -16.43 4.88 -5.58
N ARG A 129 -15.77 3.97 -4.83
CA ARG A 129 -15.56 2.61 -5.32
C ARG A 129 -16.94 1.99 -5.53
N PRO A 130 -17.30 1.56 -6.76
CA PRO A 130 -18.54 0.85 -6.97
C PRO A 130 -18.53 -0.32 -6.00
N GLY A 131 -19.49 -0.33 -5.07
CA GLY A 131 -19.63 -1.45 -4.17
C GLY A 131 -19.68 -2.70 -5.03
N VAL A 132 -18.81 -3.68 -4.73
CA VAL A 132 -18.97 -5.02 -5.26
C VAL A 132 -20.34 -5.44 -4.76
N THR A 133 -21.36 -5.21 -5.57
CA THR A 133 -22.72 -5.58 -5.25
C THR A 133 -22.60 -7.07 -5.01
N PRO A 134 -22.83 -7.56 -3.77
CA PRO A 134 -22.72 -8.99 -3.51
C PRO A 134 -23.61 -9.64 -4.55
N GLN A 135 -23.00 -10.33 -5.50
CA GLN A 135 -23.71 -10.89 -6.64
C GLN A 135 -24.64 -11.91 -6.02
N GLN A 136 -25.88 -11.51 -5.78
CA GLN A 136 -26.83 -12.31 -5.02
C GLN A 136 -26.93 -13.62 -5.78
N ALA A 137 -26.48 -14.71 -5.15
CA ALA A 137 -26.53 -16.03 -5.73
C ALA A 137 -27.98 -16.26 -6.14
N SER A 138 -28.23 -16.32 -7.45
CA SER A 138 -29.56 -16.56 -7.97
C SER A 138 -29.94 -17.99 -7.57
N ARG A 139 -30.93 -18.11 -6.68
CA ARG A 139 -31.44 -19.40 -6.22
C ARG A 139 -32.72 -19.72 -6.98
N PHE A 140 -32.72 -20.83 -7.69
CA PHE A 140 -33.91 -21.35 -8.34
C PHE A 140 -33.95 -22.87 -8.16
N SER A 141 -35.17 -23.42 -8.04
CA SER A 141 -35.39 -24.86 -7.98
C SER A 141 -35.88 -25.36 -9.33
N ILE A 142 -35.18 -26.35 -9.87
CA ILE A 142 -35.60 -27.07 -11.09
C ILE A 142 -36.19 -28.40 -10.64
N VAL A 143 -37.52 -28.45 -10.63
CA VAL A 143 -38.26 -29.69 -10.38
C VAL A 143 -38.39 -30.46 -11.68
N LEU A 144 -37.98 -31.72 -11.68
CA LEU A 144 -38.24 -32.66 -12.77
C LEU A 144 -39.75 -32.88 -12.93
N ARG A 145 -40.21 -33.17 -14.15
CA ARG A 145 -41.61 -33.56 -14.35
C ARG A 145 -41.88 -34.93 -13.70
N GLN A 146 -43.14 -35.23 -13.38
CA GLN A 146 -43.52 -36.46 -12.67
C GLN A 146 -43.17 -37.75 -13.43
N ASP A 147 -43.06 -37.67 -14.75
CA ASP A 147 -42.66 -38.75 -15.66
C ASP A 147 -41.13 -38.88 -15.80
N GLN A 148 -40.35 -38.00 -15.19
CA GLN A 148 -38.90 -38.00 -15.26
C GLN A 148 -38.26 -38.45 -13.94
N ARG A 149 -37.28 -39.34 -14.08
CA ARG A 149 -36.39 -39.74 -12.99
C ARG A 149 -34.97 -39.50 -13.44
N PHE A 150 -34.19 -38.83 -12.58
CA PHE A 150 -32.75 -38.74 -12.81
C PHE A 150 -32.18 -40.14 -12.99
N THR A 151 -31.36 -40.27 -14.00
CA THR A 151 -30.62 -41.47 -14.30
C THR A 151 -29.19 -41.30 -13.76
N SER A 152 -28.57 -42.36 -13.26
CA SER A 152 -27.20 -42.32 -12.73
C SER A 152 -26.99 -41.37 -11.53
N LEU A 153 -27.85 -41.47 -10.50
CA LEU A 153 -27.83 -40.63 -9.28
C LEU A 153 -26.51 -40.64 -8.48
N GLY A 154 -25.57 -41.54 -8.78
CA GLY A 154 -24.23 -41.58 -8.16
C GLY A 154 -23.13 -40.85 -8.95
N ARG A 155 -23.46 -40.20 -10.07
CA ARG A 155 -22.48 -39.53 -10.96
C ARG A 155 -22.94 -38.14 -11.38
N HIS A 156 -22.12 -37.48 -12.20
CA HIS A 156 -22.39 -36.18 -12.78
C HIS A 156 -23.63 -36.27 -13.68
N SER A 157 -24.77 -35.78 -13.21
CA SER A 157 -26.08 -35.93 -13.90
C SER A 157 -26.61 -34.64 -14.50
N VAL A 158 -25.90 -33.52 -14.29
CA VAL A 158 -26.32 -32.17 -14.71
C VAL A 158 -25.09 -31.38 -15.13
N ALA A 159 -25.18 -30.65 -16.24
CA ALA A 159 -24.18 -29.68 -16.70
C ALA A 159 -24.85 -28.35 -17.06
N LEU A 160 -24.13 -27.26 -16.83
CA LEU A 160 -24.54 -25.90 -17.21
C LEU A 160 -23.71 -25.43 -18.40
N SER A 161 -24.35 -24.80 -19.38
CA SER A 161 -23.63 -24.24 -20.54
C SER A 161 -22.67 -23.12 -20.11
N PRO A 162 -21.55 -22.89 -20.80
CA PRO A 162 -20.61 -21.82 -20.47
C PRO A 162 -21.23 -20.42 -20.45
N ASP A 163 -22.24 -20.19 -21.30
CA ASP A 163 -22.99 -18.94 -21.35
C ASP A 163 -24.11 -18.83 -20.31
N GLY A 164 -24.31 -19.87 -19.47
CA GLY A 164 -25.30 -19.91 -18.40
C GLY A 164 -26.74 -19.91 -18.88
N LYS A 165 -27.02 -20.26 -20.13
CA LYS A 165 -28.39 -20.23 -20.70
C LYS A 165 -29.08 -21.59 -20.72
N PHE A 166 -28.33 -22.67 -20.74
CA PHE A 166 -28.87 -24.03 -20.90
C PHE A 166 -28.38 -24.93 -19.78
N LEU A 167 -29.29 -25.74 -19.25
CA LEU A 167 -28.99 -26.84 -18.36
C LEU A 167 -29.19 -28.14 -19.13
N VAL A 168 -28.20 -29.01 -19.17
CA VAL A 168 -28.36 -30.38 -19.67
C VAL A 168 -28.33 -31.34 -18.51
N TYR A 169 -29.21 -32.33 -18.51
CA TYR A 169 -29.25 -33.33 -17.46
C TYR A 169 -29.70 -34.69 -17.98
N SER A 170 -29.27 -35.73 -17.27
CA SER A 170 -29.62 -37.13 -17.58
C SER A 170 -30.88 -37.54 -16.84
N ALA A 171 -31.93 -37.89 -17.57
CA ALA A 171 -33.15 -38.47 -17.01
C ALA A 171 -33.73 -39.52 -17.96
N ASN A 172 -34.46 -40.51 -17.44
CA ASN A 172 -35.09 -41.55 -18.25
C ASN A 172 -34.15 -42.16 -19.33
N ASN A 173 -32.86 -42.29 -18.99
CA ASN A 173 -31.80 -42.87 -19.83
C ASN A 173 -31.46 -42.09 -21.10
N GLN A 174 -31.77 -40.79 -21.12
CA GLN A 174 -31.45 -39.87 -22.21
C GLN A 174 -31.05 -38.48 -21.68
N LEU A 175 -30.54 -37.63 -22.56
CA LEU A 175 -30.20 -36.25 -22.20
C LEU A 175 -31.37 -35.32 -22.52
N TYR A 176 -31.66 -34.44 -21.56
CA TYR A 176 -32.61 -33.36 -21.70
C TYR A 176 -31.89 -32.03 -21.59
N MET A 177 -32.25 -31.10 -22.46
CA MET A 177 -31.86 -29.70 -22.38
C MET A 177 -33.03 -28.88 -21.84
N ARG A 178 -32.72 -27.97 -20.92
CA ARG A 178 -33.65 -26.96 -20.42
C ARG A 178 -33.03 -25.57 -20.58
N PRO A 179 -33.60 -24.71 -21.43
CA PRO A 179 -33.28 -23.28 -21.41
C PRO A 179 -33.66 -22.68 -20.05
N LEU A 180 -32.80 -21.88 -19.45
CA LEU A 180 -33.06 -21.27 -18.13
C LEU A 180 -34.05 -20.09 -18.22
N ASN A 181 -34.23 -19.52 -19.41
CA ASN A 181 -35.22 -18.46 -19.66
C ASN A 181 -36.62 -18.98 -20.00
N GLN A 182 -36.80 -20.30 -20.18
CA GLN A 182 -38.07 -20.90 -20.57
C GLN A 182 -38.40 -22.09 -19.66
N ARG A 183 -39.69 -22.40 -19.53
CA ARG A 183 -40.12 -23.61 -18.81
C ARG A 183 -40.19 -24.85 -19.70
N GLN A 184 -39.99 -24.69 -21.00
CA GLN A 184 -40.08 -25.78 -21.96
C GLN A 184 -38.81 -26.63 -21.91
N LEU A 185 -39.00 -27.93 -21.74
CA LEU A 185 -37.91 -28.91 -21.77
C LEU A 185 -37.84 -29.50 -23.17
N ILE A 186 -36.62 -29.71 -23.66
CA ILE A 186 -36.34 -30.21 -25.00
C ILE A 186 -35.47 -31.45 -24.83
N SER A 187 -35.92 -32.61 -25.32
CA SER A 187 -35.03 -33.79 -25.36
C SER A 187 -33.97 -33.58 -26.44
N ILE A 188 -32.73 -34.01 -26.15
CA ILE A 188 -31.67 -34.01 -27.14
C ILE A 188 -31.84 -35.26 -27.99
N GLN A 189 -32.52 -35.09 -29.12
CA GLN A 189 -32.80 -36.16 -30.07
C GLN A 189 -31.50 -36.84 -30.52
N GLY A 190 -31.47 -38.18 -30.54
CA GLY A 190 -30.28 -38.99 -30.80
C GLY A 190 -29.58 -39.50 -29.53
N THR A 191 -30.11 -39.15 -28.35
CA THR A 191 -29.66 -39.70 -27.07
C THR A 191 -30.64 -40.71 -26.47
N GLU A 192 -31.81 -40.88 -27.09
CA GLU A 192 -32.82 -41.85 -26.67
C GLU A 192 -32.39 -43.30 -26.93
N GLY A 193 -32.77 -44.23 -26.05
CA GLY A 193 -32.78 -45.66 -26.38
C GLY A 193 -31.42 -46.36 -26.42
N ILE A 194 -30.37 -45.78 -25.85
CA ILE A 194 -29.09 -46.49 -25.69
C ILE A 194 -29.22 -47.48 -24.50
N SER A 195 -29.81 -48.65 -24.77
CA SER A 195 -30.04 -49.85 -23.92
C SER A 195 -30.30 -49.67 -22.40
N ALA A 196 -31.50 -50.10 -21.98
CA ALA A 196 -32.13 -49.89 -20.67
C ALA A 196 -31.45 -50.53 -19.43
N SER A 197 -30.31 -51.21 -19.55
CA SER A 197 -29.67 -51.87 -18.42
C SER A 197 -28.18 -51.58 -18.24
N VAL A 198 -27.48 -51.01 -19.23
CA VAL A 198 -26.02 -50.78 -19.15
C VAL A 198 -25.53 -49.49 -19.85
N ASN A 199 -26.34 -48.88 -20.73
CA ASN A 199 -25.82 -47.90 -21.70
C ASN A 199 -26.47 -46.51 -21.63
N GLU A 200 -26.92 -46.10 -20.45
CA GLU A 200 -27.56 -44.82 -20.21
C GLU A 200 -26.66 -43.63 -20.59
N ALA A 201 -27.22 -42.62 -21.27
CA ALA A 201 -26.51 -41.37 -21.54
C ALA A 201 -26.26 -40.60 -20.22
N ARG A 202 -24.99 -40.55 -19.80
CA ARG A 202 -24.57 -40.01 -18.50
C ARG A 202 -23.37 -39.07 -18.62
N ASN A 203 -23.07 -38.38 -17.52
CA ASN A 203 -21.94 -37.47 -17.40
C ASN A 203 -21.92 -36.44 -18.55
N PRO A 204 -23.00 -35.65 -18.71
CA PRO A 204 -23.01 -34.61 -19.72
C PRO A 204 -21.94 -33.56 -19.40
N ILE A 205 -21.24 -33.10 -20.44
CA ILE A 205 -20.28 -32.00 -20.39
C ILE A 205 -20.50 -31.10 -21.60
N PHE A 206 -20.32 -29.79 -21.45
CA PHE A 206 -20.46 -28.86 -22.56
C PHE A 206 -19.12 -28.61 -23.24
N SER A 207 -19.15 -28.41 -24.55
CA SER A 207 -18.01 -27.80 -25.23
C SER A 207 -17.81 -26.35 -24.77
N PRO A 208 -16.58 -25.82 -24.81
CA PRO A 208 -16.29 -24.43 -24.46
C PRO A 208 -17.10 -23.40 -25.27
N ASP A 209 -17.41 -23.74 -26.53
CA ASP A 209 -18.22 -22.91 -27.42
C ASP A 209 -19.75 -23.07 -27.21
N GLY A 210 -20.16 -23.99 -26.33
CA GLY A 210 -21.56 -24.27 -25.99
C GLY A 210 -22.39 -24.95 -27.07
N LYS A 211 -21.79 -25.36 -28.20
CA LYS A 211 -22.52 -25.96 -29.34
C LYS A 211 -22.69 -27.46 -29.23
N TRP A 212 -21.85 -28.12 -28.45
CA TRP A 212 -21.81 -29.57 -28.32
C TRP A 212 -21.99 -30.02 -26.87
N VAL A 213 -22.53 -31.21 -26.72
CA VAL A 213 -22.61 -31.93 -25.46
C VAL A 213 -21.84 -33.22 -25.61
N GLY A 214 -20.80 -33.39 -24.79
CA GLY A 214 -20.11 -34.65 -24.58
C GLY A 214 -20.86 -35.48 -23.56
N TYR A 215 -20.91 -36.79 -23.75
CA TYR A 215 -21.56 -37.71 -22.81
C TYR A 215 -21.02 -39.13 -22.98
N PHE A 216 -21.19 -39.94 -21.95
CA PHE A 216 -20.81 -41.35 -22.00
C PHE A 216 -22.05 -42.21 -22.20
N ALA A 217 -21.97 -43.14 -23.14
CA ALA A 217 -22.98 -44.17 -23.36
C ALA A 217 -22.30 -45.38 -23.99
N ASP A 218 -22.71 -46.61 -23.62
CA ASP A 218 -22.18 -47.85 -24.21
C ASP A 218 -20.64 -47.92 -24.20
N TYR A 219 -20.04 -47.66 -23.02
CA TYR A 219 -18.59 -47.63 -22.83
C TYR A 219 -17.83 -46.68 -23.78
N THR A 220 -18.54 -45.75 -24.43
CA THR A 220 -17.98 -44.85 -25.43
C THR A 220 -18.20 -43.41 -25.01
N LEU A 221 -17.15 -42.59 -25.11
CA LEU A 221 -17.27 -41.15 -25.06
C LEU A 221 -17.78 -40.66 -26.42
N ARG A 222 -18.92 -39.98 -26.41
CA ARG A 222 -19.60 -39.44 -27.59
C ARG A 222 -19.78 -37.94 -27.45
N LYS A 223 -19.91 -37.24 -28.58
CA LYS A 223 -20.43 -35.87 -28.61
C LYS A 223 -21.61 -35.74 -29.56
N ILE A 224 -22.53 -34.85 -29.23
CA ILE A 224 -23.71 -34.55 -30.03
C ILE A 224 -23.96 -33.04 -30.06
N PRO A 225 -24.51 -32.45 -31.14
CA PRO A 225 -24.92 -31.06 -31.13
C PRO A 225 -25.99 -30.83 -30.05
N ILE A 226 -25.97 -29.65 -29.41
CA ILE A 226 -26.90 -29.31 -28.32
C ILE A 226 -28.37 -29.40 -28.73
N ASN A 227 -28.68 -29.16 -30.00
CA ASN A 227 -30.04 -29.25 -30.56
C ASN A 227 -30.45 -30.69 -30.95
N GLY A 228 -29.61 -31.68 -30.65
CA GLY A 228 -29.79 -33.06 -31.10
C GLY A 228 -29.23 -33.31 -32.51
N GLY A 229 -29.25 -34.56 -32.93
CA GLY A 229 -28.72 -35.01 -34.21
C GLY A 229 -28.07 -36.39 -34.13
N MET A 230 -27.12 -36.67 -35.02
CA MET A 230 -26.36 -37.91 -34.98
C MET A 230 -25.18 -37.77 -34.00
N PRO A 231 -25.04 -38.65 -33.00
CA PRO A 231 -23.86 -38.69 -32.14
C PRO A 231 -22.59 -39.01 -32.94
N ILE A 232 -21.47 -38.45 -32.49
CA ILE A 232 -20.12 -38.76 -32.98
C ILE A 232 -19.37 -39.49 -31.88
N ASP A 233 -18.89 -40.68 -32.18
CA ASP A 233 -18.03 -41.45 -31.28
C ASP A 233 -16.62 -40.83 -31.27
N LEU A 234 -16.10 -40.58 -30.07
CA LEU A 234 -14.77 -40.00 -29.87
C LEU A 234 -13.76 -41.03 -29.41
N CYS A 235 -14.12 -41.87 -28.43
CA CYS A 235 -13.20 -42.82 -27.81
C CYS A 235 -13.96 -43.95 -27.09
N GLU A 236 -13.54 -45.19 -27.30
CA GLU A 236 -13.98 -46.33 -26.48
C GLU A 236 -13.21 -46.37 -25.15
N CYS A 237 -13.92 -46.63 -24.07
CA CYS A 237 -13.43 -46.67 -22.70
C CYS A 237 -13.60 -48.08 -22.13
N SER A 238 -12.56 -48.64 -21.51
CA SER A 238 -12.66 -49.97 -20.89
C SER A 238 -13.65 -50.02 -19.71
N HIS A 239 -13.83 -48.90 -19.03
CA HIS A 239 -14.76 -48.73 -17.91
C HIS A 239 -15.42 -47.35 -17.96
N PRO A 240 -16.61 -47.18 -17.36
CA PRO A 240 -17.26 -45.89 -17.29
C PRO A 240 -16.51 -44.92 -16.37
N PRO A 241 -16.02 -43.77 -16.87
CA PRO A 241 -15.34 -42.80 -16.02
C PRO A 241 -16.31 -42.16 -15.03
N PHE A 242 -15.78 -41.70 -13.90
CA PHE A 242 -16.53 -40.98 -12.87
C PHE A 242 -16.95 -39.59 -13.33
N GLY A 243 -16.16 -38.95 -14.18
CA GLY A 243 -16.47 -37.66 -14.77
C GLY A 243 -15.63 -37.34 -15.99
N ALA A 244 -15.88 -36.16 -16.54
CA ALA A 244 -15.08 -35.58 -17.61
C ALA A 244 -15.10 -34.06 -17.52
N SER A 245 -14.12 -33.43 -18.17
CA SER A 245 -14.01 -32.00 -18.40
C SER A 245 -13.68 -31.76 -19.87
N TRP A 246 -14.27 -30.72 -20.45
CA TRP A 246 -13.97 -30.27 -21.80
C TRP A 246 -13.27 -28.92 -21.72
N GLU A 247 -11.99 -28.91 -22.04
CA GLU A 247 -11.09 -27.75 -21.90
C GLU A 247 -11.21 -26.79 -23.10
N MET A 248 -10.77 -25.54 -22.92
CA MET A 248 -10.88 -24.47 -23.93
C MET A 248 -10.13 -24.75 -25.24
N ASP A 249 -9.15 -25.65 -25.21
CA ASP A 249 -8.36 -26.11 -26.36
C ASP A 249 -9.01 -27.28 -27.14
N ASP A 250 -10.28 -27.58 -26.84
CA ASP A 250 -11.06 -28.70 -27.38
C ASP A 250 -10.59 -30.09 -26.91
N THR A 251 -9.75 -30.15 -25.87
CA THR A 251 -9.33 -31.40 -25.23
C THR A 251 -10.40 -31.89 -24.24
N ILE A 252 -10.76 -33.18 -24.30
CA ILE A 252 -11.61 -33.82 -23.29
C ILE A 252 -10.76 -34.70 -22.39
N VAL A 253 -10.78 -34.41 -21.08
CA VAL A 253 -10.12 -35.22 -20.04
C VAL A 253 -11.18 -35.95 -19.25
N PHE A 254 -11.00 -37.25 -19.00
CA PHE A 254 -11.97 -38.08 -18.29
C PHE A 254 -11.30 -39.14 -17.40
N GLY A 255 -12.00 -39.56 -16.35
CA GLY A 255 -11.53 -40.53 -15.33
C GLY A 255 -12.63 -40.93 -14.37
#